data_AF-A0A7Y0XAA7-F1
#
_entry.id   AF-A0A7Y0XAA7-F1
#
_cell.length_a   1.000
_cell.length_b   1.000
_cell.length_c   1.000
_cell.angle_alpha   90.00
_cell.angle_beta   90.00
_cell.angle_gamma   90.00
#
_symmetry.space_group_name_H-M   'P 1'
#
loop_
_entity.id
_entity.type
_entity.pdbx_description
1 polymer ?
#
loop_
_entity_poly.entity_id
_entity_poly.type
_entity_poly.pdbx_seq_one_letter_code
_entity_poly.pdbx_strand_id
1 'polypeptide(L)'
;AIMAFVTKTTTQGSDSYVPESQRIATFDNDGTLWAEKPVYLQLFFAIDRVKEMASEHPDWKTTEPFASALKGDMEGIGKQGLEGVMKLVMAT
;
A
#
# COMPACT_ATOMS: atom_id res chain seq x y z
N ALA A 1 -10.10 -25.38 3.35
CA ALA A 1 -9.84 -24.68 4.63
C ALA A 1 -10.90 -23.64 4.96
N ILE A 2 -11.09 -22.60 4.13
CA ILE A 2 -12.01 -21.47 4.40
C ILE A 2 -13.43 -21.92 4.76
N MET A 3 -14.11 -22.65 3.85
CA MET A 3 -15.51 -23.07 4.09
C MET A 3 -15.65 -23.92 5.35
N ALA A 4 -14.75 -24.88 5.56
CA ALA A 4 -14.77 -25.74 6.75
C ALA A 4 -14.57 -24.94 8.05
N PHE A 5 -13.65 -23.97 8.06
CA PHE A 5 -13.43 -23.08 9.21
C PHE A 5 -14.66 -22.23 9.50
N VAL A 6 -15.25 -21.61 8.47
CA VAL A 6 -16.48 -20.80 8.61
C VAL A 6 -17.61 -21.66 9.17
N THR A 7 -17.88 -22.84 8.61
CA THR A 7 -18.92 -23.74 9.11
C THR A 7 -18.69 -24.14 10.57
N LYS A 8 -17.45 -24.54 10.92
CA LYS A 8 -17.11 -24.96 12.28
C LYS A 8 -17.29 -23.84 13.31
N THR A 9 -16.91 -22.61 12.96
CA THR A 9 -16.95 -21.47 13.88
C THR A 9 -18.32 -20.79 13.97
N THR A 10 -19.23 -21.07 13.04
CA THR A 10 -20.57 -20.46 13.00
C THR A 10 -21.72 -21.41 13.39
N THR A 11 -21.49 -22.72 13.46
CA THR A 11 -22.51 -23.72 13.82
C THR A 11 -22.72 -23.76 15.33
N GLN A 12 -23.93 -23.41 15.80
CA GLN A 12 -24.28 -23.48 17.22
C GLN A 12 -24.13 -24.90 17.77
N GLY A 13 -23.51 -25.02 18.95
CA GLY A 13 -23.21 -26.32 19.55
C GLY A 13 -21.94 -26.99 19.01
N SER A 14 -21.24 -26.39 18.04
CA SER A 14 -19.91 -26.85 17.67
C SER A 14 -18.90 -26.54 18.79
N ASP A 15 -17.96 -27.46 19.03
CA ASP A 15 -16.83 -27.28 19.94
C ASP A 15 -15.90 -26.12 19.57
N SER A 16 -16.05 -25.54 18.38
CA SER A 16 -15.29 -24.35 17.96
C SER A 16 -16.19 -23.17 17.61
N TYR A 17 -17.44 -23.17 18.07
CA TYR A 17 -18.36 -22.05 17.89
C TYR A 17 -17.75 -20.76 18.44
N VAL A 18 -17.78 -19.70 17.64
CA VAL A 18 -17.33 -18.36 18.00
C VAL A 18 -18.57 -17.45 18.08
N PRO A 19 -18.80 -16.74 19.20
CA PRO A 19 -19.86 -15.75 19.32
C PRO A 19 -19.79 -14.70 18.20
N GLU A 20 -20.93 -14.24 17.70
CA GLU A 20 -21.00 -13.30 16.57
C GLU A 20 -20.15 -12.05 16.77
N SER A 21 -20.17 -11.48 17.98
CA SER A 21 -19.39 -10.28 18.34
C SER A 21 -17.87 -10.48 18.29
N GLN A 22 -17.39 -11.72 18.19
CA GLN A 22 -15.98 -12.08 18.13
C GLN A 22 -15.54 -12.57 16.73
N ARG A 23 -16.45 -12.62 15.74
CA ARG A 23 -16.16 -13.09 14.38
C ARG A 23 -15.50 -11.99 13.54
N ILE A 24 -14.30 -11.58 13.92
CA ILE A 24 -13.53 -10.55 13.23
C ILE A 24 -12.47 -11.20 12.34
N ALA A 25 -12.47 -10.85 11.06
CA ALA A 25 -11.45 -11.26 10.09
C ALA A 25 -10.78 -10.01 9.51
N THR A 26 -9.45 -9.99 9.51
CA THR A 26 -8.63 -8.92 8.96
C THR A 26 -7.97 -9.37 7.67
N PHE A 27 -7.97 -8.49 6.67
CA PHE A 27 -7.30 -8.71 5.40
C PHE A 27 -6.28 -7.60 5.20
N ASP A 28 -5.09 -7.98 4.76
CA ASP A 28 -4.16 -7.00 4.19
C ASP A 28 -4.73 -6.47 2.87
N ASN A 29 -4.22 -5.34 2.37
CA ASN A 29 -4.71 -4.70 1.16
C ASN A 29 -3.84 -5.04 -0.06
N ASP A 30 -2.60 -4.54 -0.07
CA ASP A 30 -1.62 -4.75 -1.15
C ASP A 30 -1.26 -6.22 -1.29
N GLY A 31 -1.41 -6.77 -2.51
CA GLY A 31 -1.14 -8.18 -2.79
C GLY A 31 -2.16 -9.18 -2.24
N THR A 32 -3.16 -8.72 -1.47
CA THR A 32 -4.22 -9.56 -0.89
C THR A 32 -5.60 -9.22 -1.46
N LEU A 33 -6.06 -7.97 -1.34
CA LEU A 33 -7.33 -7.50 -1.89
C LEU A 33 -7.17 -6.90 -3.29
N TRP A 34 -5.98 -6.41 -3.64
CA TRP A 34 -5.67 -5.87 -4.96
C TRP A 34 -4.20 -6.11 -5.38
N ALA A 35 -3.85 -5.76 -6.62
CA ALA A 35 -2.51 -5.97 -7.16
C ALA A 35 -1.50 -4.95 -6.63
N GLU A 36 -0.30 -5.42 -6.27
CA GLU A 36 0.81 -4.59 -5.77
C GLU A 36 2.04 -4.57 -6.70
N LYS A 37 1.93 -5.20 -7.87
CA LYS A 37 3.02 -5.27 -8.86
C LYS A 37 2.74 -4.33 -10.03
N PRO A 38 3.77 -3.66 -10.57
CA PRO A 38 5.19 -3.80 -10.24
C PRO A 38 5.62 -3.07 -8.95
N VAL A 39 4.82 -2.12 -8.46
CA VAL A 39 4.98 -1.43 -7.17
C VAL A 39 3.60 -1.11 -6.58
N TYR A 40 3.56 -0.72 -5.30
CA TYR A 40 2.32 -0.35 -4.59
C TYR A 40 1.53 0.76 -5.30
N LEU A 41 0.20 0.64 -5.32
CA LEU A 41 -0.70 1.62 -5.94
C LEU A 41 -0.55 3.02 -5.37
N GLN A 42 -0.33 3.13 -4.05
CA GLN A 42 -0.12 4.41 -3.38
C GLN A 42 1.14 5.14 -3.89
N LEU A 43 2.19 4.42 -4.29
CA LEU A 43 3.39 5.04 -4.85
C LEU A 43 3.15 5.62 -6.24
N PHE A 44 2.36 4.95 -7.09
CA PHE A 44 1.96 5.51 -8.38
C PHE A 44 1.21 6.83 -8.21
N PHE A 45 0.23 6.86 -7.29
CA PHE A 45 -0.49 8.07 -6.94
C PHE A 45 0.44 9.20 -6.45
N ALA A 46 1.35 8.89 -5.53
CA ALA A 46 2.28 9.88 -4.99
C ALA A 46 3.20 10.47 -6.07
N ILE A 47 3.69 9.66 -7.02
CA ILE A 47 4.49 10.15 -8.15
C ILE A 47 3.71 11.15 -9.00
N ASP A 48 2.44 10.87 -9.28
CA ASP A 48 1.61 11.78 -10.09
C ASP A 48 1.31 13.07 -9.34
N ARG A 49 1.02 13.00 -8.03
CA ARG A 49 0.86 14.18 -7.18
C ARG A 49 2.14 15.02 -7.08
N VAL A 50 3.31 14.40 -7.00
CA VAL A 50 4.61 15.10 -7.03
C VAL A 50 4.79 15.89 -8.33
N LYS A 51 4.39 15.31 -9.48
CA LYS A 51 4.44 16.03 -10.77
C LYS A 51 3.48 17.22 -10.80
N GLU A 52 2.27 17.05 -10.28
CA GLU A 52 1.27 18.12 -10.22
C GLU A 52 1.69 19.28 -9.32
N MET A 53 2.36 18.99 -8.20
CA MET A 53 2.82 20.00 -7.23
C MET A 53 4.20 20.60 -7.57
N ALA A 54 4.88 20.10 -8.60
CA ALA A 54 6.27 20.43 -8.89
C ALA A 54 6.56 21.93 -9.10
N SER A 55 5.56 22.72 -9.55
CA SER A 55 5.71 24.17 -9.72
C SER A 55 5.85 24.91 -8.39
N GLU A 56 5.29 24.36 -7.31
CA GLU A 56 5.33 24.93 -5.96
C GLU A 56 6.59 24.51 -5.18
N HIS A 57 7.31 23.50 -5.70
CA HIS A 57 8.51 22.92 -5.07
C HIS A 57 9.71 22.88 -6.04
N PRO A 58 10.35 24.01 -6.36
CA PRO A 58 11.47 24.04 -7.31
C PRO A 58 12.68 23.17 -6.91
N ASP A 59 12.88 22.98 -5.61
CA ASP A 59 13.94 22.16 -5.00
C ASP A 59 13.80 20.66 -5.30
N TRP A 60 12.58 20.20 -5.59
CA TRP A 60 12.32 18.80 -5.97
C TRP A 60 13.00 18.37 -7.27
N LYS A 61 13.40 19.32 -8.13
CA LYS A 61 14.15 19.03 -9.37
C LYS A 61 15.52 18.43 -9.10
N THR A 62 16.09 18.68 -7.92
CA THR A 62 17.44 18.24 -7.52
C THR A 62 17.46 17.36 -6.27
N THR A 63 16.34 17.26 -5.55
CA THR A 63 16.25 16.53 -4.28
C THR A 63 15.63 15.15 -4.50
N GLU A 64 16.35 14.09 -4.12
CA GLU A 64 15.79 12.73 -4.13
C GLU A 64 14.84 12.50 -2.93
N PRO A 65 13.78 11.70 -3.08
CA PRO A 65 13.36 10.91 -4.26
C PRO A 65 12.56 11.68 -5.33
N PHE A 66 12.25 12.95 -5.09
CA PHE A 66 11.37 13.74 -5.97
C PHE A 66 11.96 13.94 -7.36
N ALA A 67 13.27 14.15 -7.46
CA ALA A 67 13.97 14.30 -8.73
C ALA A 67 13.81 13.04 -9.62
N SER A 68 13.94 11.84 -9.04
CA SER A 68 13.67 10.58 -9.74
C SER A 68 12.19 10.45 -10.13
N ALA A 69 11.25 10.81 -9.25
CA ALA A 69 9.82 10.78 -9.54
C ALA A 69 9.43 11.71 -10.70
N LEU A 70 9.98 12.92 -10.75
CA LEU A 70 9.75 13.88 -11.84
C LEU A 70 10.33 13.40 -13.18
N LYS A 71 11.41 12.62 -13.15
CA LYS A 71 12.04 12.02 -14.35
C LYS A 71 11.39 10.69 -14.77
N GLY A 72 10.50 10.12 -13.95
CA GLY A 72 9.94 8.78 -14.17
C GLY A 72 10.94 7.65 -13.94
N ASP A 73 12.01 7.90 -13.18
CA ASP A 73 13.08 6.93 -12.91
C ASP A 73 12.72 6.02 -11.72
N MET A 74 12.00 4.93 -12.01
CA MET A 74 11.60 3.95 -10.99
C MET A 74 12.79 3.21 -10.36
N GLU A 75 13.90 3.05 -11.08
CA GLU A 75 15.12 2.45 -10.51
C GLU A 75 15.79 3.42 -9.53
N GLY A 76 15.84 4.70 -9.87
CA GLY A 76 16.29 5.79 -9.00
C GLY A 76 15.49 5.87 -7.70
N ILE A 77 14.16 5.78 -7.78
CA ILE A 77 13.29 5.67 -6.61
C ILE A 77 13.60 4.40 -5.81
N GLY A 78 13.74 3.25 -6.48
CA GLY A 78 14.06 1.97 -5.85
C GLY A 78 15.37 1.99 -5.05
N LYS A 79 16.39 2.72 -5.52
CA LYS A 79 17.68 2.92 -4.82
C LYS A 79 17.53 3.69 -3.51
N GLN A 80 16.45 4.45 -3.31
CA GLN A 80 16.15 5.16 -2.05
C GLN A 80 15.49 4.26 -1.00
N GLY A 81 15.13 3.02 -1.38
CA GLY A 81 14.47 2.06 -0.50
C GLY A 81 13.11 2.53 0.02
N LEU A 82 12.66 1.91 1.11
CA LEU A 82 11.36 2.21 1.72
C LEU A 82 11.27 3.66 2.22
N GLU A 83 12.38 4.23 2.70
CA GLU A 83 12.41 5.62 3.18
C GLU A 83 12.09 6.61 2.06
N GLY A 84 12.63 6.42 0.86
CA GLY A 84 12.30 7.25 -0.30
C GLY A 84 10.84 7.10 -0.72
N VAL A 85 10.33 5.88 -0.78
CA VAL A 85 8.91 5.63 -1.08
C VAL A 85 8.01 6.36 -0.07
N MET A 86 8.33 6.27 1.23
CA MET A 86 7.57 6.97 2.28
C MET A 86 7.67 8.50 2.15
N LYS A 87 8.82 9.06 1.78
CA LYS A 87 8.96 10.50 1.54
C LYS A 87 8.05 11.00 0.42
N LEU A 88 7.92 10.26 -0.68
CA LEU A 88 7.00 10.60 -1.77
C LEU A 88 5.55 10.58 -1.27
N VAL A 89 5.16 9.51 -0.58
CA VAL A 89 3.79 9.33 -0.10
C VAL A 89 3.39 10.38 0.95
N MET A 90 4.30 10.76 1.85
CA MET A 90 4.00 11.72 2.93
C MET A 90 4.03 13.18 2.46
N ALA A 91 4.61 13.47 1.29
CA ALA A 91 4.70 14.81 0.74
C ALA A 91 3.45 15.21 -0.06
N THR A 92 2.56 14.27 -0.35
CA THR A 92 1.40 14.42 -1.24
C THR A 92 0.10 14.13 -0.51
#